data_AF-A0A933CSF0-F1
#
_entry.id   AF-A0A933CSF0-F1
#
_cell.length_a   1.000
_cell.length_b   1.000
_cell.length_c   1.000
_cell.angle_alpha   90.00
_cell.angle_beta   90.00
_cell.angle_gamma   90.00
#
_symmetry.space_group_name_H-M   'P 1'
#
loop_
_entity.id
_entity.type
_entity.pdbx_description
1 polymer ?
#
loop_
_entity_poly.entity_id
_entity_poly.type
_entity_poly.pdbx_seq_one_letter_code
_entity_poly.pdbx_strand_id
1 'polypeptide(L)'
;MLYILQPFLPFFAQGVIRDINRILPELEKVEPHFEGHLRRTCFYAFHFGKKLALGEEEIRLLYSATFFHDIGKISIPAGILNKCGPLTREEFRIMKSHPELGARICRRMGLSEELAGLVGAHHEKIDGTGYPHGLKGDLISPLARVLAVIEIYDALRSERCYKEPFLLTKSLEVLASEAANGKLDRHVVQDFSRFAGELTVEPEGITPELFEEDLNLNRKGAPRAFSAGALTGGGSPLMILVVEDDPDLRELNELALSKSGYNVVSATDAKEALEKLDRESIDIALLDIMLPDMNGFELCRKIRENPRLNDIHIIFLSALGRSEDKVKGFEAGGNDYIAKPFFLPELLARVKTGEKLIRQRRELERLASRDHLTGLYNRRFFVEMFGEQFERSKRYGRPLSILMIDIDNFKSVNDGHGHDVGDLVLKKIAGVLRARTRKSDIQVRYGGEEFIVVLSEIGLEGAIQAGLKLCQEIKKLVFTTPSSPFSVTVSIGVASYQEKSYAGWEEMLKDADLALYEAKRSGKDCVRTPCDYGAERP
;
A
#
# COMPACT_ATOMS: atom_id res chain seq x y z
N MET A 1 19.56 10.65 7.82
CA MET A 1 19.85 9.23 8.12
C MET A 1 18.98 8.17 7.41
N LEU A 2 17.63 8.23 7.44
CA LEU A 2 16.79 7.23 6.74
C LEU A 2 17.07 7.08 5.24
N TYR A 3 17.54 8.15 4.57
CA TYR A 3 17.97 8.10 3.17
C TYR A 3 19.18 7.16 2.95
N ILE A 4 20.02 6.91 3.97
CA ILE A 4 21.14 5.95 3.88
C ILE A 4 20.57 4.54 3.71
N LEU A 5 19.50 4.22 4.44
CA LEU A 5 18.79 2.95 4.31
C LEU A 5 17.77 2.93 3.18
N GLN A 6 17.40 4.06 2.60
CA GLN A 6 16.33 4.17 1.60
C GLN A 6 16.45 3.20 0.41
N PRO A 7 17.65 2.89 -0.12
CA PRO A 7 17.81 1.87 -1.16
C PRO A 7 17.44 0.46 -0.68
N PHE A 8 17.52 0.22 0.62
CA PHE A 8 17.32 -1.09 1.26
C PHE A 8 16.01 -1.17 2.06
N LEU A 9 15.35 -0.03 2.35
CA LEU A 9 14.03 0.05 2.99
C LEU A 9 12.98 -0.84 2.31
N PRO A 10 12.92 -0.96 0.97
CA PRO A 10 11.95 -1.85 0.30
C PRO A 10 12.11 -3.34 0.63
N PHE A 11 13.26 -3.75 1.18
CA PHE A 11 13.59 -5.15 1.48
C PHE A 11 13.34 -5.52 2.96
N PHE A 12 13.13 -4.53 3.83
CA PHE A 12 12.72 -4.76 5.20
C PHE A 12 11.19 -4.86 5.29
N ALA A 13 10.69 -5.81 6.08
CA ALA A 13 9.25 -5.87 6.37
C ALA A 13 8.80 -4.55 7.03
N GLN A 14 7.57 -4.10 6.78
CA GLN A 14 7.07 -2.82 7.34
C GLN A 14 7.18 -2.74 8.88
N GLY A 15 7.11 -3.88 9.58
CA GLY A 15 7.36 -3.96 11.02
C GLY A 15 8.81 -3.66 11.42
N VAL A 16 9.78 -4.16 10.63
CA VAL A 16 11.21 -3.88 10.80
C VAL A 16 11.50 -2.40 10.56
N ILE A 17 10.94 -1.81 9.49
CA ILE A 17 11.12 -0.38 9.17
C ILE A 17 10.59 0.52 10.30
N ARG A 18 9.44 0.15 10.87
CA ARG A 18 8.88 0.82 12.05
C ARG A 18 9.81 0.72 13.26
N ASP A 19 10.40 -0.45 13.51
CA ASP A 19 11.33 -0.65 14.61
C ASP A 19 12.67 0.09 14.41
N ILE A 20 13.18 0.17 13.18
CA ILE A 20 14.32 1.01 12.80
C ILE A 20 14.03 2.46 13.15
N ASN A 21 12.88 3.00 12.70
CA ASN A 21 12.49 4.38 12.95
C ASN A 21 12.34 4.71 14.44
N ARG A 22 11.91 3.74 15.25
CA ARG A 22 11.80 3.90 16.70
C ARG A 22 13.17 3.95 17.39
N ILE A 23 14.12 3.14 16.90
CA ILE A 23 15.41 2.94 17.55
C ILE A 23 16.43 3.99 17.08
N LEU A 24 16.27 4.55 15.88
CA LEU A 24 17.21 5.49 15.27
C LEU A 24 17.55 6.70 16.14
N PRO A 25 16.59 7.42 16.77
CA PRO A 25 16.92 8.56 17.60
C PRO A 25 17.68 8.18 18.88
N GLU A 26 17.42 6.99 19.43
CA GLU A 26 18.16 6.48 20.58
C GLU A 26 19.58 6.08 20.17
N LEU A 27 19.75 5.55 18.96
CA LEU A 27 21.05 5.23 18.39
C LEU A 27 21.89 6.51 18.14
N GLU A 28 21.27 7.56 17.62
CA GLU A 28 21.90 8.88 17.42
C GLU A 28 22.36 9.51 18.73
N LYS A 29 21.60 9.36 19.83
CA LYS A 29 21.99 9.86 21.16
C LYS A 29 23.20 9.15 21.75
N VAL A 30 23.39 7.87 21.43
CA VAL A 30 24.51 7.07 21.94
C VAL A 30 25.77 7.22 21.08
N GLU A 31 25.65 7.76 19.87
CA GLU A 31 26.78 7.96 18.97
C GLU A 31 26.86 9.39 18.41
N PRO A 32 27.68 10.28 19.02
CA PRO A 32 27.77 11.69 18.63
C PRO A 32 28.22 11.96 17.18
N HIS A 33 28.76 10.95 16.50
CA HIS A 33 29.19 10.99 15.08
C HIS A 33 28.50 9.92 14.23
N PHE A 34 27.36 9.40 14.68
CA PHE A 34 26.65 8.25 14.10
C PHE A 34 26.41 8.38 12.60
N GLU A 35 25.89 9.53 12.14
CA GLU A 35 25.54 9.73 10.73
C GLU A 35 26.78 9.66 9.81
N GLY A 36 27.89 10.26 10.24
CA GLY A 36 29.14 10.23 9.48
C GLY A 36 29.74 8.82 9.46
N HIS A 37 29.85 8.18 10.62
CA HIS A 37 30.34 6.80 10.75
C HIS A 37 29.54 5.82 9.89
N LEU A 38 28.21 5.91 9.95
CA LEU A 38 27.32 5.05 9.19
C LEU A 38 27.48 5.25 7.68
N ARG A 39 27.56 6.50 7.19
CA ARG A 39 27.77 6.76 5.76
C ARG A 39 29.05 6.11 5.25
N ARG A 40 30.15 6.29 5.98
CA ARG A 40 31.47 5.77 5.59
C ARG A 40 31.52 4.25 5.62
N THR A 41 31.04 3.64 6.70
CA THR A 41 31.03 2.17 6.82
C THR A 41 30.13 1.51 5.78
N CYS A 42 28.94 2.05 5.51
CA CYS A 42 28.06 1.58 4.43
C CYS A 42 28.71 1.73 3.05
N PHE A 43 29.41 2.84 2.79
CA PHE A 43 30.17 3.04 1.56
C PHE A 43 31.26 1.97 1.41
N TYR A 44 32.08 1.76 2.44
CA TYR A 44 33.11 0.73 2.42
C TYR A 44 32.53 -0.66 2.24
N ALA A 45 31.45 -1.01 2.94
CA ALA A 45 30.77 -2.31 2.79
C ALA A 45 30.34 -2.58 1.35
N PHE A 46 29.74 -1.59 0.69
CA PHE A 46 29.29 -1.74 -0.69
C PHE A 46 30.45 -1.88 -1.68
N HIS A 47 31.37 -0.92 -1.70
CA HIS A 47 32.44 -0.88 -2.71
C HIS A 47 33.51 -1.94 -2.47
N PHE A 48 33.85 -2.22 -1.21
CA PHE A 48 34.78 -3.30 -0.88
C PHE A 48 34.14 -4.67 -1.17
N GLY A 49 32.85 -4.85 -0.86
CA GLY A 49 32.13 -6.08 -1.22
C GLY A 49 32.14 -6.34 -2.73
N LYS A 50 32.01 -5.29 -3.55
CA LYS A 50 32.19 -5.39 -5.01
C LYS A 50 33.63 -5.76 -5.41
N LYS A 51 34.65 -5.18 -4.77
CA LYS A 51 36.06 -5.50 -5.03
C LYS A 51 36.38 -6.96 -4.69
N LEU A 52 35.77 -7.50 -3.65
CA LEU A 52 35.84 -8.91 -3.25
C LEU A 52 35.01 -9.85 -4.15
N ALA A 53 34.28 -9.31 -5.13
CA ALA A 53 33.38 -10.06 -6.00
C ALA A 53 32.29 -10.85 -5.25
N LEU A 54 31.81 -10.30 -4.12
CA LEU A 54 30.70 -10.87 -3.36
C LEU A 54 29.38 -10.83 -4.17
N GLY A 55 28.50 -11.80 -3.91
CA GLY A 55 27.15 -11.83 -4.47
C GLY A 55 26.29 -10.66 -4.00
N GLU A 56 25.22 -10.34 -4.73
CA GLU A 56 24.33 -9.21 -4.38
C GLU A 56 23.72 -9.35 -2.97
N GLU A 57 23.31 -10.55 -2.58
CA GLU A 57 22.74 -10.80 -1.25
C GLU A 57 23.79 -10.68 -0.14
N GLU A 58 25.05 -11.07 -0.39
CA GLU A 58 26.14 -10.91 0.57
C GLU A 58 26.50 -9.43 0.78
N ILE A 59 26.52 -8.64 -0.30
CA ILE A 59 26.72 -7.20 -0.23
C ILE A 59 25.57 -6.53 0.53
N ARG A 60 24.32 -6.94 0.30
CA ARG A 60 23.15 -6.45 1.05
C ARG A 60 23.24 -6.79 2.53
N LEU A 61 23.66 -8.00 2.84
CA LEU A 61 23.78 -8.48 4.21
C LEU A 61 24.90 -7.72 4.95
N LEU A 62 26.05 -7.53 4.30
CA LEU A 62 27.18 -6.75 4.83
C LEU A 62 26.80 -5.27 5.04
N TYR A 63 26.12 -4.67 4.07
CA TYR A 63 25.61 -3.29 4.16
C TYR A 63 24.58 -3.11 5.27
N SER A 64 23.67 -4.07 5.43
CA SER A 64 22.69 -4.04 6.52
C SER A 64 23.40 -4.20 7.88
N ALA A 65 24.44 -5.04 7.94
CA ALA A 65 25.20 -5.25 9.16
C ALA A 65 25.94 -3.97 9.60
N THR A 66 26.48 -3.15 8.69
CA THR A 66 27.05 -1.84 9.05
C THR A 66 26.02 -0.88 9.64
N PHE A 67 24.73 -1.02 9.31
CA PHE A 67 23.70 -0.22 9.96
C PHE A 67 23.37 -0.68 11.38
N PHE A 68 23.33 -2.00 11.60
CA PHE A 68 22.83 -2.58 12.84
C PHE A 68 23.92 -2.96 13.86
N HIS A 69 25.20 -3.00 13.47
CA HIS A 69 26.27 -3.53 14.33
C HIS A 69 26.31 -2.85 15.72
N ASP A 70 26.06 -1.54 15.74
CA ASP A 70 26.11 -0.72 16.95
C ASP A 70 24.76 -0.54 17.66
N ILE A 71 23.67 -1.14 17.16
CA ILE A 71 22.32 -1.00 17.74
C ILE A 71 22.24 -1.45 19.22
N GLY A 72 23.13 -2.35 19.63
CA GLY A 72 23.22 -2.81 21.01
C GLY A 72 23.73 -1.76 22.00
N LYS A 73 24.42 -0.70 21.54
CA LYS A 73 24.93 0.38 22.41
C LYS A 73 23.82 1.14 23.13
N ILE A 74 22.60 1.10 22.62
CA ILE A 74 21.39 1.66 23.27
C ILE A 74 21.12 0.99 24.62
N SER A 75 21.56 -0.25 24.80
CA SER A 75 21.41 -1.00 26.05
C SER A 75 22.61 -0.80 27.00
N ILE A 76 23.61 0.01 26.62
CA ILE A 76 24.79 0.30 27.45
C ILE A 76 24.54 1.57 28.27
N PRO A 77 24.85 1.57 29.58
CA PRO A 77 24.68 2.77 30.41
C PRO A 77 25.44 3.98 29.87
N ALA A 78 24.77 5.13 29.77
CA ALA A 78 25.34 6.36 29.21
C ALA A 78 26.64 6.81 29.90
N GLY A 79 26.78 6.57 31.21
CA GLY A 79 28.00 6.89 31.97
C GLY A 79 29.22 6.02 31.61
N ILE A 80 29.00 4.84 31.02
CA ILE A 80 30.07 3.98 30.47
C ILE A 80 30.38 4.42 29.04
N LEU A 81 29.33 4.60 28.25
CA LEU A 81 29.42 4.94 26.83
C LEU A 81 30.10 6.30 26.59
N ASN A 82 29.75 7.32 27.38
CA ASN A 82 30.24 8.70 27.21
C ASN A 82 31.41 9.04 28.15
N LYS A 83 32.06 8.04 28.75
CA LYS A 83 33.13 8.27 29.73
C LYS A 83 34.35 8.90 29.07
N CYS A 84 34.75 10.08 29.55
CA CYS A 84 36.03 10.70 29.19
C CYS A 84 37.18 9.98 29.91
N GLY A 85 37.83 9.02 29.24
CA GLY A 85 38.98 8.29 29.77
C GLY A 85 38.85 6.76 29.61
N PRO A 86 39.85 5.97 30.07
CA PRO A 86 39.80 4.53 29.93
C PRO A 86 38.67 3.92 30.78
N LEU A 87 37.97 2.93 30.21
CA LEU A 87 37.01 2.11 30.94
C LEU A 87 37.76 1.22 31.94
N THR A 88 37.19 1.07 33.13
CA THR A 88 37.60 0.04 34.08
C THR A 88 37.32 -1.35 33.52
N ARG A 89 37.92 -2.39 34.11
CA ARG A 89 37.68 -3.79 33.68
C ARG A 89 36.20 -4.17 33.71
N GLU A 90 35.44 -3.67 34.69
CA GLU A 90 34.01 -3.97 34.82
C GLU A 90 33.18 -3.21 33.79
N GLU A 91 33.44 -1.93 33.61
CA GLU A 91 32.79 -1.11 32.58
C GLU A 91 33.06 -1.66 31.17
N PHE A 92 34.29 -2.13 30.92
CA PHE A 92 34.64 -2.75 29.65
C PHE A 92 33.92 -4.09 29.45
N ARG A 93 33.70 -4.87 30.52
CA ARG A 93 32.89 -6.10 30.45
C ARG A 93 31.44 -5.79 30.06
N ILE A 94 30.86 -4.72 30.60
CA ILE A 94 29.52 -4.25 30.21
C ILE A 94 29.52 -3.80 28.74
N MET A 95 30.52 -3.01 28.32
CA MET A 95 30.65 -2.57 26.92
C MET A 95 30.72 -3.75 25.94
N LYS A 96 31.43 -4.83 26.29
CA LYS A 96 31.54 -6.04 25.46
C LYS A 96 30.23 -6.80 25.23
N SER A 97 29.15 -6.45 25.95
CA SER A 97 27.84 -7.09 25.77
C SER A 97 27.04 -6.52 24.59
N HIS A 98 27.44 -5.36 24.03
CA HIS A 98 26.65 -4.70 22.98
C HIS A 98 26.49 -5.52 21.69
N PRO A 99 27.44 -6.34 21.20
CA PRO A 99 27.20 -7.14 20.00
C PRO A 99 26.10 -8.18 20.21
N GLU A 100 26.10 -8.83 21.38
CA GLU A 100 25.07 -9.82 21.73
C GLU A 100 23.71 -9.15 21.99
N LEU A 101 23.69 -7.98 22.61
CA LEU A 101 22.48 -7.17 22.77
C LEU A 101 21.95 -6.72 21.40
N GLY A 102 22.82 -6.29 20.50
CA GLY A 102 22.48 -5.90 19.13
C GLY A 102 21.89 -7.06 18.33
N ALA A 103 22.49 -8.25 18.40
CA ALA A 103 21.97 -9.46 17.77
C ALA A 103 20.58 -9.84 18.31
N ARG A 104 20.35 -9.69 19.63
CA ARG A 104 19.03 -9.92 20.24
C ARG A 104 17.99 -8.90 19.78
N ILE A 105 18.37 -7.63 19.65
CA ILE A 105 17.49 -6.58 19.11
C ILE A 105 17.12 -6.91 17.67
N CYS A 106 18.09 -7.28 16.82
CA CYS A 106 17.87 -7.66 15.43
C CYS A 106 16.83 -8.79 15.30
N ARG A 107 16.98 -9.86 16.11
CA ARG A 107 16.01 -10.97 16.15
C ARG A 107 14.61 -10.52 16.55
N ARG A 108 14.49 -9.66 17.57
CA ARG A 108 13.20 -9.15 18.03
C ARG A 108 12.51 -8.26 16.99
N MET A 109 13.28 -7.56 16.17
CA MET A 109 12.78 -6.77 15.05
C MET A 109 12.32 -7.64 13.87
N GLY A 110 12.64 -8.95 13.88
CA GLY A 110 12.34 -9.87 12.79
C GLY A 110 13.37 -9.85 11.66
N LEU A 111 14.61 -9.41 11.92
CA LEU A 111 15.74 -9.53 10.99
C LEU A 111 16.25 -10.98 10.92
N SER A 112 16.91 -11.34 9.80
CA SER A 112 17.41 -12.70 9.58
C SER A 112 18.46 -13.12 10.62
N GLU A 113 18.56 -14.42 10.90
CA GLU A 113 19.59 -14.97 11.78
C GLU A 113 21.01 -14.72 11.23
N GLU A 114 21.17 -14.66 9.92
CA GLU A 114 22.44 -14.34 9.27
C GLU A 114 22.87 -12.91 9.62
N LEU A 115 21.96 -11.93 9.53
CA LEU A 115 22.24 -10.54 9.88
C LEU A 115 22.49 -10.38 11.39
N ALA A 116 21.65 -11.00 12.22
CA ALA A 116 21.83 -11.00 13.67
C ALA A 116 23.15 -11.67 14.07
N GLY A 117 23.57 -12.72 13.36
CA GLY A 117 24.86 -13.38 13.55
C GLY A 117 26.04 -12.47 13.23
N LEU A 118 25.99 -11.74 12.12
CA LEU A 118 27.03 -10.76 11.77
C LEU A 118 27.15 -9.64 12.80
N VAL A 119 26.01 -9.06 13.19
CA VAL A 119 25.93 -8.06 14.27
C VAL A 119 26.45 -8.64 15.59
N GLY A 120 26.22 -9.92 15.87
CA GLY A 120 26.73 -10.57 17.08
C GLY A 120 28.24 -10.81 17.08
N ALA A 121 28.87 -10.97 15.91
CA ALA A 121 30.25 -11.40 15.76
C ALA A 121 31.22 -10.32 15.24
N HIS A 122 30.78 -9.08 15.03
CA HIS A 122 31.61 -8.02 14.43
C HIS A 122 32.87 -7.64 15.25
N HIS A 123 32.91 -7.99 16.54
CA HIS A 123 34.08 -7.84 17.42
C HIS A 123 34.84 -9.14 17.72
N GLU A 124 34.50 -10.24 17.05
CA GLU A 124 35.28 -11.47 17.11
C GLU A 124 36.62 -11.30 16.40
N LYS A 125 37.64 -12.04 16.85
CA LYS A 125 39.01 -11.97 16.32
C LYS A 125 39.48 -13.36 15.96
N ILE A 126 40.26 -13.47 14.89
CA ILE A 126 40.68 -14.78 14.34
C ILE A 126 41.42 -15.64 15.37
N ASP A 127 42.20 -15.03 16.27
CA ASP A 127 42.91 -15.68 17.38
C ASP A 127 42.02 -16.08 18.58
N GLY A 128 40.74 -15.67 18.58
CA GLY A 128 39.75 -15.87 19.62
C GLY A 128 39.90 -14.98 20.85
N THR A 129 40.69 -13.91 20.74
CA THR A 129 40.73 -12.86 21.77
C THR A 129 39.57 -11.86 21.68
N GLY A 130 38.73 -12.03 20.65
CA GLY A 130 37.50 -11.27 20.42
C GLY A 130 36.37 -11.62 21.39
N TYR A 131 35.22 -11.00 21.18
CA TYR A 131 34.03 -11.14 22.01
C TYR A 131 32.78 -11.01 21.12
N PRO A 132 31.60 -11.49 21.55
CA PRO A 132 31.24 -12.00 22.88
C PRO A 132 31.54 -13.48 23.14
N HIS A 133 31.73 -14.30 22.10
CA HIS A 133 31.83 -15.76 22.20
C HIS A 133 33.26 -16.30 22.09
N GLY A 134 34.21 -15.48 21.62
CA GLY A 134 35.61 -15.89 21.47
C GLY A 134 35.81 -16.88 20.32
N LEU A 135 35.07 -16.68 19.24
CA LEU A 135 35.13 -17.50 18.03
C LEU A 135 36.54 -17.46 17.42
N LYS A 136 36.97 -18.55 16.79
CA LYS A 136 38.32 -18.69 16.22
C LYS A 136 38.27 -19.12 14.76
N GLY A 137 39.14 -18.52 13.94
CA GLY A 137 39.30 -18.87 12.53
C GLY A 137 37.98 -19.00 11.79
N ASP A 138 37.73 -20.18 11.22
CA ASP A 138 36.57 -20.52 10.38
C ASP A 138 35.23 -20.57 11.10
N LEU A 139 35.21 -20.44 12.42
CA LEU A 139 33.97 -20.20 13.17
C LEU A 139 33.44 -18.77 13.02
N ILE A 140 34.28 -17.83 12.55
CA ILE A 140 33.88 -16.46 12.24
C ILE A 140 33.48 -16.38 10.77
N SER A 141 32.23 -15.99 10.51
CA SER A 141 31.71 -15.77 9.15
C SER A 141 32.65 -14.89 8.33
N PRO A 142 32.92 -15.21 7.05
CA PRO A 142 33.73 -14.36 6.18
C PRO A 142 33.27 -12.90 6.14
N LEU A 143 31.95 -12.66 6.12
CA LEU A 143 31.39 -11.30 6.13
C LEU A 143 31.60 -10.59 7.47
N ALA A 144 31.63 -11.31 8.60
CA ALA A 144 31.95 -10.71 9.90
C ALA A 144 33.43 -10.27 9.96
N ARG A 145 34.33 -11.03 9.32
CA ARG A 145 35.75 -10.64 9.19
C ARG A 145 35.91 -9.38 8.35
N VAL A 146 35.13 -9.26 7.27
CA VAL A 146 35.08 -8.07 6.42
C VAL A 146 34.56 -6.86 7.20
N LEU A 147 33.44 -7.01 7.91
CA LEU A 147 32.84 -5.97 8.74
C LEU A 147 33.83 -5.46 9.81
N ALA A 148 34.51 -6.36 10.52
CA ALA A 148 35.50 -6.01 11.53
C ALA A 148 36.64 -5.14 10.96
N VAL A 149 37.11 -5.43 9.74
CA VAL A 149 38.15 -4.62 9.08
C VAL A 149 37.63 -3.23 8.72
N ILE A 150 36.41 -3.14 8.19
CA ILE A 150 35.75 -1.86 7.85
C ILE A 150 35.60 -0.99 9.09
N GLU A 151 35.10 -1.55 10.19
CA GLU A 151 34.89 -0.82 11.44
C GLU A 151 36.19 -0.34 12.06
N ILE A 152 37.22 -1.19 12.13
CA ILE A 152 38.52 -0.79 12.67
C ILE A 152 39.15 0.29 11.81
N TYR A 153 39.06 0.18 10.48
CA TYR A 153 39.56 1.20 9.58
C TYR A 153 38.86 2.54 9.79
N ASP A 154 37.53 2.56 9.82
CA ASP A 154 36.75 3.78 10.06
C ASP A 154 37.07 4.38 11.42
N ALA A 155 37.17 3.54 12.46
CA ALA A 155 37.54 3.96 13.81
C ALA A 155 38.93 4.59 13.90
N LEU A 156 39.89 4.16 13.08
CA LEU A 156 41.24 4.72 13.05
C LEU A 156 41.28 6.09 12.37
N ARG A 157 40.41 6.28 11.37
CA ARG A 157 40.33 7.48 10.52
C ARG A 157 39.32 8.52 10.96
N SER A 158 38.49 8.21 11.94
CA SER A 158 37.51 9.13 12.48
C SER A 158 38.09 9.94 13.65
N GLU A 159 37.68 11.20 13.74
CA GLU A 159 37.94 12.04 14.92
C GLU A 159 37.17 11.47 16.12
N ARG A 160 37.83 11.42 17.29
CA ARG A 160 37.22 10.98 18.55
C ARG A 160 37.61 11.93 19.66
N CYS A 161 36.80 11.98 20.72
CA CYS A 161 37.00 12.85 21.88
C CYS A 161 38.35 12.70 22.61
N TYR A 162 39.17 11.69 22.27
CA TYR A 162 40.48 11.42 22.84
C TYR A 162 41.58 11.22 21.78
N LYS A 163 41.30 11.36 20.48
CA LYS A 163 42.25 10.99 19.41
C LYS A 163 41.94 11.67 18.08
N GLU A 164 42.99 12.26 17.49
CA GLU A 164 42.99 12.74 16.10
C GLU A 164 42.94 11.58 15.07
N PRO A 165 42.32 11.79 13.89
CA PRO A 165 42.35 10.85 12.77
C PRO A 165 43.76 10.39 12.40
N PHE A 166 43.94 9.09 12.16
CA PHE A 166 45.18 8.59 11.55
C PHE A 166 45.20 8.80 10.04
N LEU A 167 46.38 9.14 9.52
CA LEU A 167 46.64 9.13 8.08
C LEU A 167 46.39 7.73 7.48
N LEU A 168 46.11 7.68 6.17
CA LEU A 168 45.88 6.43 5.43
C LEU A 168 46.97 5.40 5.70
N THR A 169 48.23 5.79 5.50
CA THR A 169 49.41 4.93 5.68
C THR A 169 49.45 4.36 7.10
N LYS A 170 49.21 5.20 8.12
CA LYS A 170 49.22 4.76 9.50
C LYS A 170 48.07 3.82 9.84
N SER A 171 46.89 4.06 9.28
CA SER A 171 45.71 3.21 9.47
C SER A 171 45.94 1.81 8.88
N LEU A 172 46.51 1.74 7.66
CA LEU A 172 46.84 0.48 7.01
C LEU A 172 47.97 -0.29 7.73
N GLU A 173 48.97 0.41 8.29
CA GLU A 173 49.99 -0.21 9.14
C GLU A 173 49.38 -0.90 10.37
N VAL A 174 48.40 -0.26 11.03
CA VAL A 174 47.73 -0.82 12.20
C VAL A 174 46.94 -2.08 11.82
N LEU A 175 46.17 -2.04 10.72
CA LEU A 175 45.45 -3.22 10.23
C LEU A 175 46.40 -4.37 9.88
N ALA A 176 47.50 -4.07 9.18
CA ALA A 176 48.52 -5.06 8.83
C ALA A 176 49.18 -5.66 10.08
N SER A 177 49.42 -4.85 11.11
CA SER A 177 49.95 -5.32 12.40
C SER A 177 48.97 -6.23 13.13
N GLU A 178 47.69 -5.87 13.22
CA GLU A 178 46.66 -6.71 13.85
C GLU A 178 46.45 -8.04 13.08
N ALA A 179 46.54 -8.03 11.75
CA ALA A 179 46.54 -9.25 10.94
C ALA A 179 47.81 -10.10 11.11
N ALA A 180 48.99 -9.48 11.23
CA ALA A 180 50.24 -10.17 11.49
C ALA A 180 50.22 -10.88 12.87
N ASN A 181 49.58 -10.26 13.85
CA ASN A 181 49.35 -10.80 15.19
C ASN A 181 48.19 -11.82 15.25
N GLY A 182 47.57 -12.16 14.12
CA GLY A 182 46.52 -13.19 14.04
C GLY A 182 45.15 -12.74 14.54
N LYS A 183 44.94 -11.45 14.80
CA LYS A 183 43.65 -10.92 15.28
C LYS A 183 42.66 -10.67 14.15
N LEU A 184 43.16 -10.24 12.98
CA LEU A 184 42.37 -10.00 11.77
C LEU A 184 42.73 -10.99 10.67
N ASP A 185 41.80 -11.20 9.74
CA ASP A 185 42.04 -12.03 8.57
C ASP A 185 43.05 -11.35 7.64
N ARG A 186 44.16 -12.05 7.38
CA ARG A 186 45.27 -11.52 6.57
C ARG A 186 44.85 -11.25 5.13
N HIS A 187 44.01 -12.09 4.55
CA HIS A 187 43.58 -11.92 3.16
C HIS A 187 42.64 -10.71 3.04
N VAL A 188 41.67 -10.61 3.95
CA VAL A 188 40.76 -9.46 3.99
C VAL A 188 41.52 -8.15 4.18
N VAL A 189 42.50 -8.10 5.09
CA VAL A 189 43.30 -6.88 5.32
C VAL A 189 44.16 -6.52 4.10
N GLN A 190 44.72 -7.50 3.39
CA GLN A 190 45.47 -7.26 2.15
C GLN A 190 44.58 -6.69 1.05
N ASP A 191 43.40 -7.27 0.87
CA ASP A 191 42.43 -6.83 -0.13
C ASP A 191 41.89 -5.43 0.21
N PHE A 192 41.59 -5.20 1.49
CA PHE A 192 41.12 -3.90 1.98
C PHE A 192 42.20 -2.82 1.82
N SER A 193 43.47 -3.15 2.09
CA SER A 193 44.57 -2.19 1.92
C SER A 193 44.75 -1.75 0.47
N ARG A 194 44.58 -2.68 -0.48
CA ARG A 194 44.58 -2.35 -1.91
C ARG A 194 43.39 -1.47 -2.26
N PHE A 195 42.19 -1.88 -1.83
CA PHE A 195 40.96 -1.10 -2.03
C PHE A 195 41.08 0.32 -1.49
N ALA A 196 41.52 0.49 -0.24
CA ALA A 196 41.66 1.79 0.40
C ALA A 196 42.71 2.68 -0.27
N GLY A 197 43.79 2.11 -0.82
CA GLY A 197 44.79 2.84 -1.58
C GLY A 197 44.34 3.28 -2.98
N GLU A 198 43.32 2.63 -3.54
CA GLU A 198 42.73 2.94 -4.85
C GLU A 198 41.57 3.96 -4.76
N LEU A 199 41.11 4.31 -3.55
CA LEU A 199 40.02 5.28 -3.36
C LEU A 199 40.44 6.68 -3.84
N THR A 200 39.73 7.18 -4.84
CA THR A 200 39.93 8.53 -5.40
C THR A 200 39.09 9.60 -4.70
N VAL A 201 38.09 9.19 -3.91
CA VAL A 201 37.17 10.06 -3.18
C VAL A 201 37.14 9.62 -1.73
N GLU A 202 37.39 10.55 -0.82
CA GLU A 202 37.21 10.32 0.61
C GLU A 202 35.71 10.34 0.96
N PRO A 203 35.20 9.33 1.70
CA PRO A 203 33.76 9.19 1.96
C PRO A 203 33.09 10.34 2.71
N GLU A 204 33.86 11.21 3.37
CA GLU A 204 33.35 12.43 4.02
C GLU A 204 32.72 13.43 3.02
N GLY A 205 33.11 13.37 1.74
CA GLY A 205 32.59 14.25 0.68
C GLY A 205 31.36 13.72 -0.06
N ILE A 206 30.84 12.54 0.30
CA ILE A 206 29.74 11.90 -0.43
C ILE A 206 28.41 12.51 0.01
N THR A 207 27.81 13.30 -0.89
CA THR A 207 26.45 13.82 -0.71
C THR A 207 25.42 12.69 -0.83
N PRO A 208 24.21 12.83 -0.25
CA PRO A 208 23.14 11.84 -0.40
C PRO A 208 22.88 11.46 -1.87
N GLU A 209 23.02 12.41 -2.79
CA GLU A 209 22.80 12.21 -4.23
C GLU A 209 23.91 11.35 -4.86
N LEU A 210 25.18 11.62 -4.53
CA LEU A 210 26.32 10.80 -4.97
C LEU A 210 26.24 9.37 -4.42
N PHE A 211 25.79 9.23 -3.17
CA PHE A 211 25.56 7.93 -2.53
C PHE A 211 24.45 7.13 -3.22
N GLU A 212 23.34 7.77 -3.58
CA GLU A 212 22.24 7.16 -4.33
C GLU A 212 22.64 6.79 -5.78
N GLU A 213 23.51 7.57 -6.41
CA GLU A 213 24.08 7.25 -7.74
C GLU A 213 25.00 6.03 -7.69
N ASP A 214 25.88 5.92 -6.69
CA ASP A 214 26.76 4.76 -6.50
C ASP A 214 25.99 3.47 -6.21
N LEU A 215 24.84 3.58 -5.53
CA LEU A 215 23.92 2.47 -5.26
C LEU A 215 23.10 2.03 -6.48
N ASN A 216 22.99 2.86 -7.52
CA ASN A 216 22.25 2.57 -8.76
C ASN A 216 23.04 1.68 -9.75
N LEU A 217 23.62 0.57 -9.26
CA LEU A 217 24.22 -0.44 -10.12
C LEU A 217 23.16 -1.31 -10.81
N ASN A 218 23.11 -1.20 -12.15
CA ASN A 218 22.46 -2.09 -13.11
C ASN A 218 20.92 -2.23 -13.07
N ARG A 219 20.25 -1.25 -13.70
CA ARG A 219 18.96 -1.41 -14.42
C ARG A 219 18.99 -2.44 -15.59
N LYS A 220 19.98 -3.34 -15.64
CA LYS A 220 20.08 -4.45 -16.60
C LYS A 220 20.50 -5.71 -15.86
N GLY A 221 19.58 -6.33 -15.12
CA GLY A 221 19.84 -7.62 -14.48
C GLY A 221 19.08 -7.88 -13.18
N ALA A 222 18.60 -6.84 -12.48
CA ALA A 222 17.64 -7.05 -11.40
C ALA A 222 16.35 -7.66 -11.98
N PRO A 223 15.74 -8.69 -11.35
CA PRO A 223 14.38 -9.11 -11.69
C PRO A 223 13.55 -7.83 -11.66
N ARG A 224 12.92 -7.51 -12.82
CA ARG A 224 12.14 -6.28 -13.07
C ARG A 224 11.79 -5.64 -11.74
N ALA A 225 12.47 -4.54 -11.42
CA ALA A 225 11.99 -3.59 -10.44
C ALA A 225 10.50 -3.53 -10.67
N PHE A 226 9.72 -3.98 -9.68
CA PHE A 226 8.29 -3.79 -9.70
C PHE A 226 8.15 -2.32 -10.02
N SER A 227 7.68 -2.05 -11.24
CA SER A 227 7.28 -0.73 -11.62
C SER A 227 6.39 -0.29 -10.49
N ALA A 228 6.72 0.86 -9.89
CA ALA A 228 5.80 1.60 -9.04
C ALA A 228 4.53 2.06 -9.81
N GLY A 229 4.20 1.41 -10.93
CA GLY A 229 2.86 1.14 -11.40
C GLY A 229 2.67 -0.39 -11.49
N ALA A 230 2.07 -0.98 -10.46
CA ALA A 230 1.32 -2.25 -10.44
C ALA A 230 1.10 -2.78 -8.99
N LEU A 231 0.91 -1.89 -8.02
CA LEU A 231 0.05 -2.16 -6.84
C LEU A 231 -1.04 -1.09 -6.70
N THR A 232 -1.24 -0.27 -7.73
CA THR A 232 -2.53 0.37 -7.94
C THR A 232 -3.49 -0.69 -8.46
N GLY A 233 -4.17 -1.36 -7.54
CA GLY A 233 -5.60 -1.56 -7.78
C GLY A 233 -6.15 -0.17 -8.13
N GLY A 234 -6.47 0.04 -9.40
CA GLY A 234 -6.87 1.33 -9.94
C GLY A 234 -8.03 1.90 -9.14
N GLY A 235 -7.73 2.88 -8.30
CA GLY A 235 -8.68 3.61 -7.48
C GLY A 235 -8.18 5.03 -7.32
N SER A 236 -9.12 5.99 -7.37
CA SER A 236 -8.85 7.40 -7.07
C SER A 236 -8.22 7.54 -5.68
N PRO A 237 -7.32 8.53 -5.48
CA PRO A 237 -6.79 8.83 -4.15
C PRO A 237 -7.93 9.07 -3.15
N LEU A 238 -7.82 8.47 -1.96
CA LEU A 238 -8.83 8.61 -0.91
C LEU A 238 -8.83 10.04 -0.36
N MET A 239 -10.00 10.49 0.10
CA MET A 239 -10.22 11.79 0.71
C MET A 239 -10.25 11.67 2.24
N ILE A 240 -9.42 12.46 2.91
CA ILE A 240 -9.25 12.46 4.37
C ILE A 240 -9.70 13.79 4.94
N LEU A 241 -10.61 13.75 5.90
CA LEU A 241 -11.00 14.90 6.72
C LEU A 241 -10.12 14.94 7.98
N VAL A 242 -9.49 16.07 8.28
CA VAL A 242 -8.73 16.32 9.52
C VAL A 242 -9.47 17.36 10.35
N VAL A 243 -10.02 16.98 11.50
CA VAL A 243 -10.71 17.89 12.42
C VAL A 243 -9.82 18.12 13.65
N GLU A 244 -9.18 19.28 13.70
CA GLU A 244 -8.20 19.65 14.73
C GLU A 244 -8.20 21.18 14.91
N ASP A 245 -8.39 21.65 16.13
CA ASP A 245 -8.45 23.09 16.44
C ASP A 245 -7.06 23.72 16.52
N ASP A 246 -6.05 22.96 16.98
CA ASP A 246 -4.65 23.37 16.98
C ASP A 246 -4.13 23.60 15.54
N PRO A 247 -3.73 24.83 15.18
CA PRO A 247 -3.34 25.16 13.82
C PRO A 247 -2.04 24.48 13.39
N ASP A 248 -1.07 24.32 14.29
CA ASP A 248 0.23 23.74 13.97
C ASP A 248 0.10 22.23 13.74
N LEU A 249 -0.68 21.55 14.59
CA LEU A 249 -0.93 20.11 14.44
C LEU A 249 -1.80 19.80 13.22
N ARG A 250 -2.77 20.66 12.91
CA ARG A 250 -3.59 20.55 11.70
C ARG A 250 -2.74 20.69 10.43
N GLU A 251 -1.90 21.74 10.34
CA GLU A 251 -1.00 21.94 9.19
C GLU A 251 -0.01 20.77 9.02
N LEU A 252 0.55 20.28 10.14
CA LEU A 252 1.46 19.14 10.14
C LEU A 252 0.79 17.87 9.58
N ASN A 253 -0.45 17.59 9.98
CA ASN A 253 -1.22 16.45 9.50
C ASN A 253 -1.57 16.59 8.01
N GLU A 254 -2.06 17.76 7.60
CA GLU A 254 -2.38 18.08 6.20
C GLU A 254 -1.18 17.85 5.29
N LEU A 255 -0.01 18.38 5.65
CA LEU A 255 1.21 18.26 4.88
C LEU A 255 1.67 16.81 4.77
N ALA A 256 1.66 16.07 5.88
CA ALA A 256 2.12 14.67 5.93
C ALA A 256 1.23 13.73 5.10
N LEU A 257 -0.09 13.91 5.18
CA LEU A 257 -1.07 13.12 4.44
C LEU A 257 -1.05 13.46 2.95
N SER A 258 -0.97 14.75 2.61
CA SER A 258 -0.87 15.20 1.21
C SER A 258 0.40 14.67 0.54
N LYS A 259 1.56 14.74 1.22
CA LYS A 259 2.83 14.16 0.73
C LYS A 259 2.76 12.64 0.57
N SER A 260 1.85 11.98 1.29
CA SER A 260 1.62 10.53 1.19
C SER A 260 0.62 10.16 0.08
N GLY A 261 0.13 11.11 -0.71
CA GLY A 261 -0.73 10.89 -1.87
C GLY A 261 -2.23 10.88 -1.57
N TYR A 262 -2.66 11.36 -0.40
CA TYR A 262 -4.08 11.51 -0.06
C TYR A 262 -4.59 12.91 -0.42
N ASN A 263 -5.88 13.01 -0.75
CA ASN A 263 -6.56 14.30 -0.79
C ASN A 263 -6.99 14.66 0.64
N VAL A 264 -6.64 15.85 1.09
CA VAL A 264 -6.92 16.26 2.47
C VAL A 264 -7.80 17.50 2.48
N VAL A 265 -8.84 17.45 3.31
CA VAL A 265 -9.59 18.62 3.75
C VAL A 265 -9.55 18.69 5.26
N SER A 266 -9.54 19.88 5.82
CA SER A 266 -9.43 20.06 7.26
C SER A 266 -10.58 20.86 7.83
N ALA A 267 -10.84 20.78 9.12
CA ALA A 267 -11.82 21.60 9.82
C ALA A 267 -11.28 21.97 11.19
N THR A 268 -11.68 23.12 11.69
CA THR A 268 -11.23 23.67 12.97
C THR A 268 -12.20 23.40 14.12
N ASP A 269 -13.45 23.06 13.79
CA ASP A 269 -14.51 22.74 14.74
C ASP A 269 -15.50 21.71 14.15
N ALA A 270 -16.40 21.18 14.99
CA ALA A 270 -17.35 20.14 14.58
C ALA A 270 -18.41 20.66 13.60
N LYS A 271 -18.81 21.93 13.72
CA LYS A 271 -19.73 22.57 12.79
C LYS A 271 -19.18 22.62 11.37
N GLU A 272 -17.94 23.09 11.20
CA GLU A 272 -17.23 23.12 9.92
C GLU A 272 -17.03 21.71 9.35
N ALA A 273 -16.71 20.73 10.22
CA ALA A 273 -16.60 19.33 9.82
C ALA A 273 -17.91 18.78 9.23
N LEU A 274 -19.06 19.06 9.86
CA LEU A 274 -20.38 18.66 9.35
C LEU A 274 -20.72 19.35 8.02
N GLU A 275 -20.40 20.63 7.85
CA GLU A 275 -20.60 21.33 6.58
C GLU A 275 -19.78 20.71 5.43
N LYS A 276 -18.57 20.22 5.72
CA LYS A 276 -17.71 19.53 4.74
C LYS A 276 -18.22 18.13 4.45
N LEU A 277 -18.67 17.38 5.46
CA LEU A 277 -19.27 16.05 5.29
C LEU A 277 -20.54 16.06 4.42
N ASP A 278 -21.28 17.17 4.38
CA ASP A 278 -22.45 17.31 3.51
C ASP A 278 -22.09 17.58 2.03
N ARG A 279 -20.90 18.12 1.77
CA ARG A 279 -20.47 18.58 0.43
C ARG A 279 -19.48 17.65 -0.23
N GLU A 280 -18.71 16.90 0.56
CA GLU A 280 -17.56 16.11 0.11
C GLU A 280 -17.71 14.63 0.46
N SER A 281 -17.19 13.76 -0.42
CA SER A 281 -17.17 12.31 -0.19
C SER A 281 -15.91 11.92 0.58
N ILE A 282 -16.00 12.00 1.91
CA ILE A 282 -14.89 11.64 2.82
C ILE A 282 -14.79 10.12 2.95
N ASP A 283 -13.56 9.58 2.89
CA ASP A 283 -13.27 8.16 3.09
C ASP A 283 -12.78 7.87 4.52
N ILE A 284 -11.94 8.77 5.05
CA ILE A 284 -11.34 8.67 6.39
C ILE A 284 -11.52 10.00 7.12
N ALA A 285 -11.87 9.97 8.40
CA ALA A 285 -11.89 11.17 9.25
C ALA A 285 -10.94 11.00 10.44
N LEU A 286 -9.98 11.91 10.58
CA LEU A 286 -9.17 12.09 11.77
C LEU A 286 -9.87 13.11 12.66
N LEU A 287 -10.35 12.69 13.82
CA LEU A 287 -11.16 13.54 14.70
C LEU A 287 -10.44 13.77 16.03
N ASP A 288 -10.08 15.01 16.35
CA ASP A 288 -9.75 15.34 17.72
C ASP A 288 -10.97 15.14 18.65
N ILE A 289 -10.72 14.60 19.84
CA ILE A 289 -11.74 14.44 20.87
C ILE A 289 -12.11 15.80 21.48
N MET A 290 -11.15 16.70 21.61
CA MET A 290 -11.33 17.99 22.28
C MET A 290 -11.49 19.10 21.25
N LEU A 291 -12.71 19.32 20.74
CA LEU A 291 -13.00 20.44 19.83
C LEU A 291 -13.67 21.60 20.58
N PRO A 292 -13.57 22.84 20.07
CA PRO A 292 -14.07 24.03 20.76
C PRO A 292 -15.60 24.09 20.92
N ASP A 293 -16.36 23.48 20.01
CA ASP A 293 -17.82 23.58 19.94
C ASP A 293 -18.58 22.30 20.36
N MET A 294 -17.93 21.13 20.24
CA MET A 294 -18.55 19.82 20.52
C MET A 294 -17.47 18.78 20.86
N ASN A 295 -17.80 17.77 21.65
CA ASN A 295 -16.86 16.67 21.85
C ASN A 295 -16.73 15.80 20.57
N GLY A 296 -15.52 15.38 20.18
CA GLY A 296 -15.29 14.54 19.00
C GLY A 296 -16.09 13.22 18.99
N PHE A 297 -16.40 12.65 20.16
CA PHE A 297 -17.29 11.49 20.27
C PHE A 297 -18.75 11.81 19.93
N GLU A 298 -19.22 13.02 20.21
CA GLU A 298 -20.56 13.49 19.79
C GLU A 298 -20.61 13.71 18.28
N LEU A 299 -19.55 14.28 17.69
CA LEU A 299 -19.42 14.39 16.24
C LEU A 299 -19.44 13.02 15.57
N CYS A 300 -18.69 12.05 16.11
CA CYS A 300 -18.72 10.67 15.62
C CYS A 300 -20.12 10.05 15.67
N ARG A 301 -20.88 10.25 16.76
CA ARG A 301 -22.27 9.78 16.85
C ARG A 301 -23.16 10.38 15.78
N LYS A 302 -23.05 11.69 15.52
CA LYS A 302 -23.77 12.34 14.42
C LYS A 302 -23.40 11.78 13.04
N ILE A 303 -22.12 11.46 12.81
CA ILE A 303 -21.66 10.80 11.58
C ILE A 303 -22.32 9.42 11.44
N ARG A 304 -22.37 8.63 12.52
CA ARG A 304 -22.95 7.28 12.51
C ARG A 304 -24.48 7.26 12.42
N GLU A 305 -25.17 8.29 12.90
CA GLU A 305 -26.63 8.45 12.75
C GLU A 305 -27.05 8.74 11.32
N ASN A 306 -26.15 9.25 10.47
CA ASN A 306 -26.43 9.51 9.06
C ASN A 306 -26.05 8.29 8.19
N PRO A 307 -27.02 7.59 7.58
CA PRO A 307 -26.74 6.40 6.77
C PRO A 307 -25.75 6.63 5.62
N ARG A 308 -25.67 7.86 5.08
CA ARG A 308 -24.73 8.19 4.00
C ARG A 308 -23.28 8.29 4.45
N LEU A 309 -23.05 8.57 5.73
CA LEU A 309 -21.73 8.83 6.31
C LEU A 309 -21.22 7.65 7.16
N ASN A 310 -22.05 6.62 7.33
CA ASN A 310 -21.79 5.51 8.25
C ASN A 310 -20.53 4.70 7.87
N ASP A 311 -20.16 4.65 6.60
CA ASP A 311 -18.99 3.91 6.11
C ASP A 311 -17.65 4.64 6.28
N ILE A 312 -17.65 5.91 6.72
CA ILE A 312 -16.42 6.67 6.93
C ILE A 312 -15.57 5.98 8.00
N HIS A 313 -14.29 5.76 7.70
CA HIS A 313 -13.33 5.22 8.66
C HIS A 313 -12.86 6.33 9.60
N ILE A 314 -13.27 6.26 10.87
CA ILE A 314 -13.01 7.30 11.87
C ILE A 314 -11.84 6.89 12.76
N ILE A 315 -10.83 7.76 12.87
CA ILE A 315 -9.67 7.61 13.75
C ILE A 315 -9.67 8.79 14.73
N PHE A 316 -9.77 8.52 16.03
CA PHE A 316 -9.73 9.58 17.03
C PHE A 316 -8.30 10.02 17.35
N LEU A 317 -8.08 11.33 17.55
CA LEU A 317 -6.88 11.90 18.14
C LEU A 317 -7.20 12.25 19.60
N SER A 318 -6.48 11.67 20.56
CA SER A 318 -6.87 11.64 21.98
C SER A 318 -5.74 12.07 22.89
N ALA A 319 -5.95 12.88 23.93
CA ALA A 319 -4.89 13.16 24.89
C ALA A 319 -4.50 11.90 25.70
N LEU A 320 -3.21 11.69 25.96
CA LEU A 320 -2.69 10.58 26.78
C LEU A 320 -3.35 10.51 28.17
N GLY A 321 -3.88 9.34 28.57
CA GLY A 321 -3.98 9.01 30.00
C GLY A 321 -5.21 8.27 30.56
N ARG A 322 -6.26 7.95 29.80
CA ARG A 322 -7.40 7.16 30.34
C ARG A 322 -7.82 6.01 29.44
N SER A 323 -7.80 4.79 29.97
CA SER A 323 -8.37 3.59 29.32
C SER A 323 -9.85 3.78 28.97
N GLU A 324 -10.56 4.64 29.70
CA GLU A 324 -11.96 4.99 29.47
C GLU A 324 -12.22 5.70 28.14
N ASP A 325 -11.29 6.52 27.64
CA ASP A 325 -11.51 7.29 26.40
C ASP A 325 -11.40 6.40 25.16
N LYS A 326 -10.63 5.31 25.23
CA LYS A 326 -10.56 4.30 24.17
C LYS A 326 -11.86 3.51 24.07
N VAL A 327 -12.42 3.11 25.22
CA VAL A 327 -13.70 2.39 25.28
C VAL A 327 -14.82 3.28 24.73
N LYS A 328 -14.90 4.54 25.17
CA LYS A 328 -15.87 5.52 24.67
C LYS A 328 -15.75 5.77 23.16
N GLY A 329 -14.53 5.80 22.63
CA GLY A 329 -14.29 5.96 21.19
C GLY A 329 -14.88 4.81 20.37
N PHE A 330 -14.65 3.56 20.78
CA PHE A 330 -15.24 2.41 20.10
C PHE A 330 -16.76 2.36 20.28
N GLU A 331 -17.29 2.68 21.46
CA GLU A 331 -18.73 2.75 21.72
C GLU A 331 -19.44 3.84 20.90
N ALA A 332 -18.76 4.95 20.62
CA ALA A 332 -19.26 6.02 19.75
C ALA A 332 -19.23 5.65 18.26
N GLY A 333 -18.62 4.52 17.89
CA GLY A 333 -18.51 4.03 16.52
C GLY A 333 -17.20 4.36 15.80
N GLY A 334 -16.15 4.76 16.52
CA GLY A 334 -14.81 4.92 15.97
C GLY A 334 -14.17 3.60 15.54
N ASN A 335 -13.26 3.67 14.58
CA ASN A 335 -12.55 2.49 14.06
C ASN A 335 -11.15 2.33 14.66
N ASP A 336 -10.50 3.42 15.03
CA ASP A 336 -9.19 3.41 15.69
C ASP A 336 -9.00 4.68 16.54
N TYR A 337 -7.90 4.72 17.29
CA TYR A 337 -7.49 5.89 18.05
C TYR A 337 -5.97 6.08 18.01
N ILE A 338 -5.53 7.32 18.14
CA ILE A 338 -4.13 7.77 18.21
C ILE A 338 -4.01 8.68 19.42
N ALA A 339 -2.97 8.52 20.23
CA ALA A 339 -2.75 9.33 21.43
C ALA A 339 -1.84 10.53 21.15
N LYS A 340 -2.26 11.75 21.50
CA LYS A 340 -1.50 13.01 21.50
C LYS A 340 -0.58 13.08 22.73
N PRO A 341 0.70 13.47 22.57
CA PRO A 341 1.38 13.72 21.29
C PRO A 341 1.66 12.41 20.51
N PHE A 342 1.38 12.42 19.21
CA PHE A 342 1.60 11.26 18.33
C PHE A 342 2.75 11.48 17.34
N PHE A 343 3.36 10.38 16.92
CA PHE A 343 4.35 10.39 15.86
C PHE A 343 3.66 10.28 14.50
N LEU A 344 3.97 11.18 13.55
CA LEU A 344 3.35 11.17 12.20
C LEU A 344 3.38 9.81 11.48
N PRO A 345 4.46 9.00 11.56
CA PRO A 345 4.45 7.66 10.98
C PRO A 345 3.42 6.71 11.59
N GLU A 346 3.09 6.85 12.88
CA GLU A 346 1.99 6.10 13.51
C GLU A 346 0.67 6.50 12.89
N LEU A 347 0.41 7.80 12.77
CA LEU A 347 -0.78 8.33 12.10
C LEU A 347 -0.89 7.81 10.66
N LEU A 348 0.19 7.88 9.89
CA LEU A 348 0.23 7.36 8.52
C LEU A 348 0.02 5.84 8.45
N ALA A 349 0.54 5.07 9.42
CA ALA A 349 0.32 3.62 9.47
C ALA A 349 -1.15 3.28 9.77
N ARG A 350 -1.79 4.04 10.66
CA ARG A 350 -3.21 3.90 11.01
C ARG A 350 -4.11 4.25 9.83
N VAL A 351 -3.80 5.37 9.16
CA VAL A 351 -4.47 5.80 7.91
C VAL A 351 -4.30 4.75 6.81
N LYS A 352 -3.08 4.21 6.59
CA LYS A 352 -2.85 3.13 5.61
C LYS A 352 -3.61 1.85 5.94
N THR A 353 -3.76 1.54 7.23
CA THR A 353 -4.56 0.39 7.68
C THR A 353 -6.04 0.63 7.36
N GLY A 354 -6.55 1.82 7.66
CA GLY A 354 -7.91 2.26 7.27
C GLY A 354 -8.12 2.19 5.75
N GLU A 355 -7.18 2.72 4.96
CA GLU A 355 -7.20 2.63 3.50
C GLU A 355 -7.28 1.19 3.01
N LYS A 356 -6.43 0.29 3.55
CA LYS A 356 -6.44 -1.12 3.17
C LYS A 356 -7.79 -1.76 3.45
N LEU A 357 -8.38 -1.47 4.62
CA LEU A 357 -9.72 -1.97 4.99
C LEU A 357 -10.80 -1.44 4.05
N ILE A 358 -10.77 -0.14 3.73
CA ILE A 358 -11.72 0.48 2.78
C ILE A 358 -11.58 -0.17 1.39
N ARG A 359 -10.35 -0.34 0.90
CA ARG A 359 -10.09 -0.97 -0.40
C ARG A 359 -10.52 -2.43 -0.43
N GLN A 360 -10.24 -3.19 0.62
CA GLN A 360 -10.68 -4.58 0.73
C GLN A 360 -12.19 -4.70 0.81
N ARG A 361 -12.87 -3.82 1.56
CA ARG A 361 -14.32 -3.77 1.62
C ARG A 361 -14.91 -3.47 0.25
N ARG A 362 -14.43 -2.42 -0.43
CA ARG A 362 -14.83 -2.07 -1.80
C ARG A 362 -14.57 -3.20 -2.78
N GLU A 363 -13.47 -3.94 -2.62
CA GLU A 363 -13.16 -5.08 -3.47
C GLU A 363 -14.07 -6.27 -3.19
N LEU A 364 -14.37 -6.57 -1.92
CA LEU A 364 -15.35 -7.60 -1.55
C LEU A 364 -16.75 -7.23 -2.07
N GLU A 365 -17.15 -5.98 -1.92
CA GLU A 365 -18.38 -5.45 -2.51
C GLU A 365 -18.35 -5.59 -4.02
N ARG A 366 -17.23 -5.26 -4.69
CA ARG A 366 -17.07 -5.42 -6.13
C ARG A 366 -17.17 -6.88 -6.57
N LEU A 367 -16.50 -7.80 -5.87
CA LEU A 367 -16.54 -9.24 -6.16
C LEU A 367 -17.93 -9.83 -5.88
N ALA A 368 -18.60 -9.36 -4.82
CA ALA A 368 -19.95 -9.76 -4.49
C ALA A 368 -20.99 -9.15 -5.43
N SER A 369 -20.70 -8.00 -6.05
CA SER A 369 -21.65 -7.24 -6.87
C SER A 369 -21.44 -7.34 -8.38
N ARG A 370 -20.28 -7.82 -8.87
CA ARG A 370 -19.98 -7.90 -10.31
C ARG A 370 -19.95 -9.32 -10.85
N ASP A 371 -20.26 -9.46 -12.13
CA ASP A 371 -20.11 -10.69 -12.90
C ASP A 371 -18.64 -10.90 -13.30
N HIS A 372 -18.13 -12.10 -13.04
CA HIS A 372 -16.70 -12.40 -13.21
C HIS A 372 -16.22 -12.36 -14.66
N LEU A 373 -17.09 -12.62 -15.63
CA LEU A 373 -16.73 -12.72 -17.05
C LEU A 373 -16.74 -11.35 -17.74
N THR A 374 -17.82 -10.58 -17.50
CA THR A 374 -18.11 -9.34 -18.22
C THR A 374 -17.68 -8.09 -17.45
N GLY A 375 -17.57 -8.20 -16.12
CA GLY A 375 -17.30 -7.09 -15.21
C GLY A 375 -18.47 -6.11 -15.04
N LEU A 376 -19.66 -6.44 -15.57
CA LEU A 376 -20.91 -5.73 -15.27
C LEU A 376 -21.39 -6.07 -13.86
N TYR A 377 -22.46 -5.42 -13.37
CA TYR A 377 -23.09 -5.88 -12.13
C TYR A 377 -23.70 -7.27 -12.32
N ASN A 378 -23.75 -8.05 -11.25
CA ASN A 378 -24.38 -9.37 -11.26
C ASN A 378 -25.85 -9.28 -10.83
N ARG A 379 -26.56 -10.39 -11.01
CA ARG A 379 -27.98 -10.51 -10.65
C ARG A 379 -28.27 -10.17 -9.19
N ARG A 380 -27.40 -10.57 -8.25
CA ARG A 380 -27.60 -10.33 -6.82
C ARG A 380 -27.65 -8.84 -6.52
N PHE A 381 -26.66 -8.10 -7.01
CA PHE A 381 -26.59 -6.64 -6.84
C PHE A 381 -27.75 -5.93 -7.53
N PHE A 382 -28.21 -6.42 -8.68
CA PHE A 382 -29.38 -5.88 -9.34
C PHE A 382 -30.64 -5.94 -8.47
N VAL A 383 -30.90 -7.07 -7.81
CA VAL A 383 -32.09 -7.23 -6.94
C VAL A 383 -32.06 -6.22 -5.79
N GLU A 384 -30.90 -6.02 -5.17
CA GLU A 384 -30.71 -5.08 -4.07
C GLU A 384 -30.89 -3.62 -4.55
N MET A 385 -30.19 -3.22 -5.62
CA MET A 385 -30.19 -1.84 -6.10
C MET A 385 -31.46 -1.42 -6.83
N PHE A 386 -32.07 -2.30 -7.62
CA PHE A 386 -33.21 -1.92 -8.46
C PHE A 386 -34.46 -1.65 -7.61
N GLY A 387 -34.65 -2.39 -6.52
CA GLY A 387 -35.71 -2.11 -5.55
C GLY A 387 -35.60 -0.70 -4.96
N GLU A 388 -34.41 -0.29 -4.54
CA GLU A 388 -34.18 1.07 -4.00
C GLU A 388 -34.43 2.16 -5.06
N GLN A 389 -33.95 1.98 -6.29
CA GLN A 389 -34.16 2.94 -7.37
C GLN A 389 -35.63 3.05 -7.75
N PHE A 390 -36.34 1.93 -7.78
CA PHE A 390 -37.78 1.89 -8.06
C PHE A 390 -38.57 2.64 -6.99
N GLU A 391 -38.34 2.36 -5.71
CA GLU A 391 -39.03 3.06 -4.61
C GLU A 391 -38.70 4.56 -4.61
N ARG A 392 -37.47 4.94 -4.94
CA ARG A 392 -37.07 6.34 -5.11
C ARG A 392 -37.81 7.02 -6.26
N SER A 393 -37.86 6.39 -7.43
CA SER A 393 -38.57 6.88 -8.61
C SER A 393 -40.06 7.04 -8.32
N LYS A 394 -40.67 6.02 -7.68
CA LYS A 394 -42.07 6.03 -7.22
C LYS A 394 -42.35 7.18 -6.26
N ARG A 395 -41.49 7.39 -5.26
CA ARG A 395 -41.63 8.47 -4.27
C ARG A 395 -41.55 9.87 -4.88
N TYR A 396 -40.64 10.08 -5.83
CA TYR A 396 -40.38 11.40 -6.41
C TYR A 396 -41.06 11.64 -7.77
N GLY A 397 -41.82 10.65 -8.28
CA GLY A 397 -42.47 10.73 -9.59
C GLY A 397 -41.50 10.83 -10.77
N ARG A 398 -40.28 10.31 -10.62
CA ARG A 398 -39.22 10.48 -11.63
C ARG A 398 -39.23 9.34 -12.66
N PRO A 399 -38.87 9.59 -13.93
CA PRO A 399 -38.80 8.54 -14.93
C PRO A 399 -37.78 7.46 -14.56
N LEU A 400 -38.15 6.19 -14.76
CA LEU A 400 -37.27 5.04 -14.60
C LEU A 400 -37.68 4.00 -15.63
N SER A 401 -36.70 3.50 -16.40
CA SER A 401 -36.93 2.47 -17.41
C SER A 401 -35.93 1.33 -17.29
N ILE A 402 -36.33 0.14 -17.74
CA ILE A 402 -35.51 -1.05 -17.75
C ILE A 402 -35.52 -1.67 -19.15
N LEU A 403 -34.34 -2.09 -19.61
CA LEU A 403 -34.13 -2.86 -20.83
C LEU A 403 -33.71 -4.27 -20.41
N MET A 404 -34.47 -5.27 -20.82
CA MET A 404 -34.07 -6.68 -20.78
C MET A 404 -33.52 -7.06 -22.15
N ILE A 405 -32.27 -7.52 -22.21
CA ILE A 405 -31.51 -7.74 -23.45
C ILE A 405 -31.06 -9.18 -23.50
N ASP A 406 -31.24 -9.84 -24.63
CA ASP A 406 -30.79 -11.21 -24.84
C ASP A 406 -30.12 -11.38 -26.20
N ILE A 407 -29.07 -12.21 -26.24
CA ILE A 407 -28.28 -12.46 -27.45
C ILE A 407 -28.97 -13.49 -28.34
N ASP A 408 -29.30 -13.07 -29.55
CA ASP A 408 -30.01 -13.92 -30.49
C ASP A 408 -29.15 -15.11 -30.94
N ASN A 409 -29.71 -16.32 -30.78
CA ASN A 409 -29.07 -17.57 -31.20
C ASN A 409 -27.72 -17.85 -30.54
N PHE A 410 -27.49 -17.37 -29.30
CA PHE A 410 -26.20 -17.53 -28.62
C PHE A 410 -25.79 -19.00 -28.42
N LYS A 411 -26.75 -19.89 -28.16
CA LYS A 411 -26.50 -21.33 -28.12
C LYS A 411 -25.84 -21.84 -29.41
N SER A 412 -26.32 -21.41 -30.58
CA SER A 412 -25.72 -21.78 -31.87
C SER A 412 -24.29 -21.26 -32.03
N VAL A 413 -23.97 -20.11 -31.42
CA VAL A 413 -22.59 -19.59 -31.38
C VAL A 413 -21.69 -20.51 -30.55
N ASN A 414 -22.13 -20.93 -29.37
CA ASN A 414 -21.37 -21.85 -28.53
C ASN A 414 -21.20 -23.21 -29.19
N ASP A 415 -22.28 -23.77 -29.74
CA ASP A 415 -22.27 -25.09 -30.36
C ASP A 415 -21.43 -25.10 -31.66
N GLY A 416 -21.40 -23.98 -32.40
CA GLY A 416 -20.67 -23.85 -33.66
C GLY A 416 -19.21 -23.40 -33.54
N HIS A 417 -18.88 -22.60 -32.52
CA HIS A 417 -17.57 -21.95 -32.41
C HIS A 417 -16.85 -22.19 -31.07
N GLY A 418 -17.48 -22.89 -30.13
CA GLY A 418 -16.94 -23.18 -28.81
C GLY A 418 -17.22 -22.08 -27.76
N HIS A 419 -17.16 -22.47 -26.49
CA HIS A 419 -17.47 -21.59 -25.36
C HIS A 419 -16.53 -20.39 -25.23
N ASP A 420 -15.24 -20.51 -25.60
CA ASP A 420 -14.29 -19.40 -25.55
C ASP A 420 -14.70 -18.24 -26.49
N VAL A 421 -15.29 -18.57 -27.64
CA VAL A 421 -15.83 -17.58 -28.59
C VAL A 421 -17.11 -16.97 -28.03
N GLY A 422 -17.98 -17.77 -27.40
CA GLY A 422 -19.14 -17.27 -26.66
C GLY A 422 -18.77 -16.28 -25.57
N ASP A 423 -17.74 -16.59 -24.78
CA ASP A 423 -17.20 -15.71 -23.74
C ASP A 423 -16.67 -14.39 -24.32
N LEU A 424 -16.03 -14.43 -25.48
CA LEU A 424 -15.60 -13.22 -26.20
C LEU A 424 -16.79 -12.37 -26.65
N VAL A 425 -17.86 -12.99 -27.14
CA VAL A 425 -19.11 -12.29 -27.51
C VAL A 425 -19.70 -11.57 -26.31
N LEU A 426 -19.86 -12.26 -25.18
CA LEU A 426 -20.37 -11.69 -23.93
C LEU A 426 -19.53 -10.49 -23.46
N LYS A 427 -18.19 -10.61 -23.51
CA LYS A 427 -17.28 -9.52 -23.15
C LYS A 427 -17.40 -8.30 -24.06
N LYS A 428 -17.50 -8.49 -25.38
CA LYS A 428 -17.64 -7.37 -26.34
C LYS A 428 -18.98 -6.67 -26.17
N ILE A 429 -20.08 -7.40 -26.00
CA ILE A 429 -21.41 -6.82 -25.76
C ILE A 429 -21.41 -6.02 -24.45
N ALA A 430 -20.86 -6.55 -23.36
CA ALA A 430 -20.69 -5.80 -22.13
C ALA A 430 -19.86 -4.51 -22.30
N GLY A 431 -18.86 -4.54 -23.17
CA GLY A 431 -18.12 -3.35 -23.60
C GLY A 431 -19.01 -2.29 -24.26
N VAL A 432 -19.89 -2.70 -25.18
CA VAL A 432 -20.85 -1.80 -25.84
C VAL A 432 -21.82 -1.20 -24.83
N LEU A 433 -22.40 -2.02 -23.95
CA LEU A 433 -23.32 -1.53 -22.91
C LEU A 433 -22.67 -0.44 -22.05
N ARG A 434 -21.43 -0.64 -21.60
CA ARG A 434 -20.68 0.37 -20.84
C ARG A 434 -20.40 1.65 -21.63
N ALA A 435 -20.03 1.52 -22.90
CA ALA A 435 -19.65 2.67 -23.74
C ALA A 435 -20.87 3.52 -24.18
N ARG A 436 -22.07 2.94 -24.20
CA ARG A 436 -23.27 3.57 -24.74
C ARG A 436 -24.28 4.02 -23.68
N THR A 437 -24.02 3.75 -22.40
CA THR A 437 -24.88 4.15 -21.28
C THR A 437 -24.16 5.15 -20.37
N ARG A 438 -24.93 5.91 -19.58
CA ARG A 438 -24.39 6.93 -18.67
C ARG A 438 -23.83 6.27 -17.41
N LYS A 439 -22.97 7.00 -16.70
CA LYS A 439 -22.45 6.57 -15.38
C LYS A 439 -23.55 6.37 -14.34
N SER A 440 -24.70 7.06 -14.49
CA SER A 440 -25.89 6.92 -13.65
C SER A 440 -26.76 5.72 -13.99
N ASP A 441 -26.54 5.10 -15.16
CA ASP A 441 -27.28 3.93 -15.59
C ASP A 441 -26.62 2.67 -15.01
N ILE A 442 -27.40 1.62 -14.79
CA ILE A 442 -26.93 0.37 -14.19
C ILE A 442 -26.92 -0.71 -15.26
N GLN A 443 -25.75 -1.28 -15.55
CA GLN A 443 -25.59 -2.38 -16.50
C GLN A 443 -25.30 -3.68 -15.74
N VAL A 444 -26.08 -4.71 -16.05
CA VAL A 444 -26.11 -5.98 -15.31
C VAL A 444 -26.00 -7.12 -16.31
N ARG A 445 -25.24 -8.17 -15.96
CA ARG A 445 -25.42 -9.50 -16.57
C ARG A 445 -26.35 -10.30 -15.68
N TYR A 446 -27.57 -10.54 -16.13
CA TYR A 446 -28.62 -11.15 -15.33
C TYR A 446 -28.45 -12.67 -15.21
N GLY A 447 -27.99 -13.32 -16.29
CA GLY A 447 -27.64 -14.74 -16.30
C GLY A 447 -27.26 -15.18 -17.70
N GLY A 448 -26.32 -16.13 -17.86
CA GLY A 448 -25.97 -16.70 -19.17
C GLY A 448 -25.69 -15.64 -20.25
N GLU A 449 -26.64 -15.50 -21.19
CA GLU A 449 -26.65 -14.58 -22.34
C GLU A 449 -27.54 -13.33 -22.15
N GLU A 450 -28.15 -13.17 -20.98
CA GLU A 450 -29.10 -12.11 -20.64
C GLU A 450 -28.42 -10.94 -19.91
N PHE A 451 -28.78 -9.73 -20.31
CA PHE A 451 -28.31 -8.47 -19.76
C PHE A 451 -29.48 -7.56 -19.39
N ILE A 452 -29.28 -6.74 -18.37
CA ILE A 452 -30.23 -5.70 -17.99
C ILE A 452 -29.53 -4.34 -18.04
N VAL A 453 -30.22 -3.33 -18.55
CA VAL A 453 -29.84 -1.92 -18.38
C VAL A 453 -30.96 -1.17 -17.70
N VAL A 454 -30.68 -0.57 -16.55
CA VAL A 454 -31.59 0.35 -15.85
C VAL A 454 -31.22 1.78 -16.21
N LEU A 455 -32.18 2.52 -16.75
CA LEU A 455 -32.03 3.90 -17.20
C LEU A 455 -32.75 4.85 -16.23
N SER A 456 -31.96 5.58 -15.47
CA SER A 456 -32.48 6.56 -14.50
C SER A 456 -32.85 7.86 -15.20
N GLU A 457 -33.97 8.47 -14.82
CA GLU A 457 -34.45 9.74 -15.39
C GLU A 457 -34.75 9.67 -16.90
N ILE A 458 -35.06 8.47 -17.41
CA ILE A 458 -35.45 8.23 -18.80
C ILE A 458 -36.80 7.52 -18.84
N GLY A 459 -37.78 8.11 -19.54
CA GLY A 459 -39.09 7.53 -19.81
C GLY A 459 -39.08 6.55 -20.99
N LEU A 460 -40.26 6.00 -21.33
CA LEU A 460 -40.37 4.90 -22.30
C LEU A 460 -39.76 5.22 -23.67
N GLU A 461 -40.12 6.34 -24.30
CA GLU A 461 -39.61 6.71 -25.63
C GLU A 461 -38.08 6.78 -25.67
N GLY A 462 -37.48 7.43 -24.67
CA GLY A 462 -36.03 7.53 -24.56
C GLY A 462 -35.36 6.16 -24.36
N ALA A 463 -36.00 5.27 -23.61
CA ALA A 463 -35.53 3.91 -23.39
C ALA A 463 -35.60 3.06 -24.67
N ILE A 464 -36.67 3.19 -25.47
CA ILE A 464 -36.78 2.57 -26.80
C ILE A 464 -35.64 3.03 -27.71
N GLN A 465 -35.41 4.34 -27.79
CA GLN A 465 -34.33 4.90 -28.61
C GLN A 465 -32.94 4.43 -28.15
N ALA A 466 -32.73 4.28 -26.84
CA ALA A 466 -31.51 3.69 -26.30
C ALA A 466 -31.37 2.22 -26.72
N GLY A 467 -32.44 1.42 -26.62
CA GLY A 467 -32.47 0.03 -27.06
C GLY A 467 -32.14 -0.11 -28.55
N LEU A 468 -32.76 0.68 -29.41
CA LEU A 468 -32.53 0.64 -30.86
C LEU A 468 -31.07 0.95 -31.21
N LYS A 469 -30.47 1.94 -30.53
CA LYS A 469 -29.05 2.25 -30.69
C LYS A 469 -28.17 1.09 -30.24
N LEU A 470 -28.50 0.41 -29.14
CA LEU A 470 -27.77 -0.77 -28.68
C LEU A 470 -27.84 -1.92 -29.69
N CYS A 471 -29.01 -2.24 -30.24
CA CYS A 471 -29.15 -3.23 -31.32
C CYS A 471 -28.23 -2.91 -32.51
N GLN A 472 -28.26 -1.66 -32.99
CA GLN A 472 -27.44 -1.21 -34.11
C GLN A 472 -25.93 -1.31 -33.82
N GLU A 473 -25.49 -0.95 -32.62
CA GLU A 473 -24.08 -0.99 -32.24
C GLU A 473 -23.57 -2.42 -32.03
N ILE A 474 -24.38 -3.29 -31.43
CA ILE A 474 -24.03 -4.70 -31.22
C ILE A 474 -23.96 -5.44 -32.56
N LYS A 475 -24.89 -5.17 -33.48
CA LYS A 475 -24.89 -5.76 -34.83
C LYS A 475 -23.64 -5.45 -35.65
N LYS A 476 -22.96 -4.33 -35.37
CA LYS A 476 -21.69 -3.96 -36.02
C LYS A 476 -20.49 -4.75 -35.50
N LEU A 477 -20.62 -5.49 -34.40
CA LEU A 477 -19.53 -6.31 -33.87
C LEU A 477 -19.27 -7.50 -34.80
N VAL A 478 -18.03 -7.58 -35.30
CA VAL A 478 -17.55 -8.72 -36.08
C VAL A 478 -16.64 -9.58 -35.20
N PHE A 479 -16.89 -10.89 -35.25
CA PHE A 479 -16.14 -11.92 -34.54
C PHE A 479 -15.43 -12.81 -35.55
N THR A 480 -14.10 -12.83 -35.51
CA THR A 480 -13.27 -13.62 -36.41
C THR A 480 -13.05 -15.01 -35.82
N THR A 481 -13.37 -16.05 -36.58
CA THR A 481 -13.09 -17.45 -36.23
C THR A 481 -12.27 -18.11 -37.33
N PRO A 482 -11.64 -19.28 -37.07
CA PRO A 482 -10.90 -20.01 -38.11
C PRO A 482 -11.76 -20.41 -39.32
N SER A 483 -13.07 -20.55 -39.15
CA SER A 483 -14.01 -20.92 -40.20
C SER A 483 -14.43 -19.71 -41.05
N SER A 484 -15.00 -18.68 -40.41
CA SER A 484 -15.43 -17.45 -41.09
C SER A 484 -15.76 -16.33 -40.08
N PRO A 485 -15.75 -15.06 -40.48
CA PRO A 485 -16.26 -13.98 -39.64
C PRO A 485 -17.80 -14.06 -39.53
N PHE A 486 -18.33 -13.77 -38.34
CA PHE A 486 -19.77 -13.66 -38.10
C PHE A 486 -20.10 -12.44 -37.24
N SER A 487 -21.39 -12.09 -37.18
CA SER A 487 -21.94 -11.08 -36.28
C SER A 487 -23.12 -11.66 -35.49
N VAL A 488 -23.48 -10.98 -34.41
CA VAL A 488 -24.63 -11.34 -33.57
C VAL A 488 -25.59 -10.17 -33.47
N THR A 489 -26.86 -10.47 -33.21
CA THR A 489 -27.90 -9.48 -32.92
C THR A 489 -28.41 -9.67 -31.49
N VAL A 490 -29.18 -8.70 -31.00
CA VAL A 490 -29.85 -8.79 -29.70
C VAL A 490 -31.31 -8.42 -29.85
N SER A 491 -32.16 -9.11 -29.09
CA SER A 491 -33.55 -8.74 -28.87
C SER A 491 -33.66 -7.99 -27.53
N ILE A 492 -34.51 -6.96 -27.48
CA ILE A 492 -34.66 -6.11 -26.28
C ILE A 492 -36.13 -5.90 -25.93
N GLY A 493 -36.49 -6.19 -24.68
CA GLY A 493 -37.76 -5.79 -24.08
C GLY A 493 -37.60 -4.56 -23.20
N VAL A 494 -38.52 -3.59 -23.28
CA VAL A 494 -38.44 -2.32 -22.55
C VAL A 494 -39.68 -2.10 -21.72
N ALA A 495 -39.53 -1.84 -20.43
CA ALA A 495 -40.61 -1.36 -19.56
C ALA A 495 -40.23 -0.05 -18.89
N SER A 496 -41.23 0.79 -18.60
CA SER A 496 -41.03 2.09 -17.96
C SER A 496 -42.07 2.33 -16.88
N TYR A 497 -41.64 2.82 -15.71
CA TYR A 497 -42.51 3.08 -14.55
C TYR A 497 -43.58 4.16 -14.83
N GLN A 498 -43.33 5.10 -15.73
CA GLN A 498 -44.27 6.21 -15.97
C GLN A 498 -45.51 5.81 -16.78
N GLU A 499 -45.43 4.73 -17.57
CA GLU A 499 -46.53 4.30 -18.46
C GLU A 499 -47.55 3.44 -17.74
N LYS A 500 -47.14 2.79 -16.65
CA LYS A 500 -47.96 1.87 -15.88
C LYS A 500 -47.57 1.96 -14.42
N SER A 501 -48.55 2.11 -13.54
CA SER A 501 -48.32 1.98 -12.11
C SER A 501 -48.01 0.52 -11.77
N TYR A 502 -46.78 0.26 -11.32
CA TYR A 502 -46.36 -1.06 -10.87
C TYR A 502 -46.49 -1.16 -9.34
N ALA A 503 -46.98 -2.30 -8.85
CA ALA A 503 -47.03 -2.55 -7.41
C ALA A 503 -45.61 -2.61 -6.80
N GLY A 504 -44.67 -3.18 -7.55
CA GLY A 504 -43.25 -3.31 -7.21
C GLY A 504 -42.39 -3.52 -8.46
N TRP A 505 -41.07 -3.47 -8.27
CA TRP A 505 -40.10 -3.56 -9.35
C TRP A 505 -40.13 -4.93 -10.06
N GLU A 506 -40.56 -5.99 -9.37
CA GLU A 506 -40.69 -7.34 -9.93
C GLU A 506 -41.74 -7.40 -11.05
N GLU A 507 -42.82 -6.63 -10.93
CA GLU A 507 -43.85 -6.54 -11.97
C GLU A 507 -43.32 -5.80 -13.20
N MET A 508 -42.54 -4.75 -13.00
CA MET A 508 -41.88 -4.01 -14.08
C MET A 508 -40.86 -4.88 -14.82
N LEU A 509 -40.10 -5.70 -14.08
CA LEU A 509 -39.17 -6.65 -14.67
C LEU A 509 -39.90 -7.71 -15.51
N LYS A 510 -41.03 -8.23 -15.03
CA LYS A 510 -41.87 -9.19 -15.77
C LYS A 510 -42.41 -8.60 -17.07
N ASP A 511 -42.85 -7.35 -17.07
CA ASP A 511 -43.33 -6.69 -18.28
C ASP A 511 -42.20 -6.50 -19.31
N ALA A 512 -40.98 -6.18 -18.87
CA ALA A 512 -39.81 -6.12 -19.75
C ALA A 512 -39.42 -7.51 -20.30
N ASP A 513 -39.51 -8.55 -19.49
CA ASP A 513 -39.27 -9.94 -19.90
C ASP A 513 -40.30 -10.41 -20.94
N LEU A 514 -41.58 -10.10 -20.74
CA LEU A 514 -42.64 -10.40 -21.72
C LEU A 514 -42.41 -9.67 -23.04
N ALA A 515 -42.01 -8.40 -22.99
CA ALA A 515 -41.67 -7.64 -24.19
C ALA A 515 -40.45 -8.25 -24.92
N LEU A 516 -39.44 -8.73 -24.17
CA LEU A 516 -38.30 -9.43 -24.77
C LEU A 516 -38.72 -10.74 -25.44
N TYR A 517 -39.60 -11.50 -24.80
CA TYR A 517 -40.14 -12.73 -25.37
C TYR A 517 -40.82 -12.47 -26.72
N GLU A 518 -41.62 -11.41 -26.82
CA GLU A 518 -42.26 -11.02 -28.08
C GLU A 518 -41.26 -10.46 -29.12
N ALA A 519 -40.21 -9.75 -28.69
CA ALA A 519 -39.12 -9.37 -29.58
C ALA A 519 -38.49 -10.61 -30.25
N LYS A 520 -38.22 -11.67 -29.47
CA LYS A 520 -37.70 -12.94 -29.99
C LYS A 520 -38.68 -13.64 -30.95
N ARG A 521 -39.98 -13.60 -30.68
CA ARG A 521 -41.02 -14.19 -31.55
C ARG A 521 -41.22 -13.42 -32.85
N SER A 522 -41.07 -12.09 -32.82
CA SER A 522 -41.31 -11.21 -33.96
C SER A 522 -40.16 -11.14 -34.97
N GLY A 523 -39.20 -12.07 -34.89
CA GLY A 523 -38.09 -12.19 -35.84
C GLY A 523 -36.73 -11.76 -35.30
N LYS A 524 -36.62 -11.42 -34.00
CA LYS A 524 -35.37 -11.01 -33.32
C LYS A 524 -34.81 -9.67 -33.83
N ASP A 525 -33.61 -9.26 -33.38
CA ASP A 525 -32.94 -8.01 -33.78
C ASP A 525 -33.85 -6.76 -33.67
N CYS A 526 -34.65 -6.68 -32.62
CA CYS A 526 -35.63 -5.62 -32.45
C CYS A 526 -35.86 -5.25 -30.98
N VAL A 527 -36.55 -4.13 -30.78
CA VAL A 527 -36.97 -3.60 -29.48
C VAL A 527 -38.49 -3.67 -29.40
N ARG A 528 -39.02 -4.16 -28.28
CA ARG A 528 -40.46 -4.21 -27.99
C ARG A 528 -40.81 -3.63 -26.63
N THR A 529 -42.06 -3.23 -26.47
CA THR A 529 -42.62 -2.73 -25.21
C THR A 529 -43.91 -3.49 -24.84
N PRO A 530 -44.32 -3.48 -23.57
CA PRO A 530 -45.63 -4.01 -23.16
C PRO A 530 -46.81 -3.35 -23.89
N CYS A 531 -46.65 -2.08 -24.31
CA CYS A 531 -47.69 -1.30 -24.98
C CYS A 531 -47.92 -1.71 -26.44
N ASP A 532 -46.98 -2.46 -27.04
CA ASP A 532 -47.11 -2.96 -28.42
C ASP A 532 -48.25 -4.01 -28.56
N TYR A 533 -48.84 -4.43 -27.43
CA TYR A 533 -49.87 -5.47 -27.37
C TYR A 533 -50.99 -5.07 -26.40
N GLY A 534 -52.21 -4.91 -26.92
CA GLY A 534 -53.39 -4.62 -26.09
C GLY A 534 -53.81 -5.84 -25.28
N ALA A 535 -53.83 -5.71 -23.95
CA ALA A 535 -54.60 -6.46 -22.94
C ALA A 535 -54.74 -8.01 -22.99
N GLU A 536 -54.10 -8.73 -23.90
CA GLU A 536 -54.07 -10.20 -23.89
C GLU A 536 -52.74 -10.67 -23.30
N ARG A 537 -52.69 -10.67 -21.96
CA ARG A 537 -51.65 -11.40 -21.21
C ARG A 537 -51.93 -12.91 -21.34
N PRO A 538 -50.93 -13.75 -21.63
CA PRO A 538 -51.10 -15.21 -21.58
C PRO A 538 -51.43 -15.72 -20.16
#